data_AF-A0A258VRU5-F1
#
_entry.id   AF-A0A258VRU5-F1
#
_cell.length_a   1.000
_cell.length_b   1.000
_cell.length_c   1.000
_cell.angle_alpha   90.00
_cell.angle_beta   90.00
_cell.angle_gamma   90.00
#
_symmetry.space_group_name_H-M   'P 1'
#
loop_
_entity.id
_entity.type
_entity.pdbx_description
1 polymer ?
#
loop_
_entity_poly.entity_id
_entity_poly.type
_entity_poly.pdbx_seq_one_letter_code
_entity_poly.pdbx_strand_id
1 'polypeptide(L)'
;MVTYSAMAFGWRQSSRDLKKELAKKFASVEKKMSSKAGGKIDKEKIDKEKIDKDTFIEITNIFYFVLGELAGEGGGSLEIRKLLDKMPTNIRRDYEKDILVLFEYFQTLSFAPDELIEKLKNPTDIKNNFEKMKIVLFKSLEK
;
A
#
# COMPACT_ATOMS: atom_id res chain seq x y z
N MET A 1 33.58 -14.91 -19.04
CA MET A 1 33.58 -14.59 -17.59
C MET A 1 33.63 -13.08 -17.46
N VAL A 2 32.48 -12.42 -17.26
CA VAL A 2 32.42 -10.97 -16.97
C VAL A 2 31.52 -10.82 -15.75
N THR A 3 32.17 -10.79 -14.61
CA THR A 3 31.60 -10.70 -13.27
C THR A 3 31.39 -9.24 -12.88
N TYR A 4 30.16 -8.95 -12.44
CA TYR A 4 29.80 -7.91 -11.45
C TYR A 4 30.37 -6.49 -11.64
N SER A 5 29.68 -5.65 -12.41
CA SER A 5 29.87 -4.19 -12.35
C SER A 5 28.54 -3.42 -12.24
N ALA A 6 27.62 -3.92 -11.41
CA ALA A 6 26.37 -3.22 -11.06
C ALA A 6 26.12 -3.14 -9.54
N MET A 7 27.07 -3.58 -8.71
CA MET A 7 26.94 -3.57 -7.24
C MET A 7 27.42 -2.26 -6.56
N ALA A 8 27.78 -1.21 -7.31
CA ALA A 8 28.59 -0.10 -6.77
C ALA A 8 27.92 1.29 -6.74
N PHE A 9 26.59 1.40 -6.63
CA PHE A 9 25.97 2.74 -6.45
C PHE A 9 24.68 2.76 -5.62
N GLY A 10 24.72 2.38 -4.34
CA GLY A 10 23.68 2.74 -3.36
C GLY A 10 22.29 2.06 -3.45
N TRP A 11 21.89 1.54 -4.61
CA TRP A 11 20.55 0.94 -4.85
C TRP A 11 20.24 -0.25 -3.93
N ARG A 12 21.23 -1.10 -3.66
CA ARG A 12 21.03 -2.32 -2.84
C ARG A 12 20.88 -2.01 -1.35
N GLN A 13 21.47 -0.92 -0.86
CA GLN A 13 21.36 -0.52 0.54
C GLN A 13 20.03 0.21 0.79
N SER A 14 19.64 1.11 -0.12
CA SER A 14 18.32 1.76 -0.13
C SER A 14 17.16 0.74 -0.13
N SER A 15 17.23 -0.31 -0.96
CA SER A 15 16.17 -1.34 -1.01
C SER A 15 15.94 -2.09 0.31
N ARG A 16 16.99 -2.29 1.13
CA ARG A 16 16.88 -2.97 2.43
C ARG A 16 16.23 -2.07 3.48
N ASP A 17 16.48 -0.78 3.41
CA ASP A 17 15.84 0.20 4.27
C ASP A 17 14.38 0.44 3.83
N LEU A 18 14.12 0.46 2.53
CA LEU A 18 12.79 0.58 1.96
C LEU A 18 11.84 -0.55 2.41
N LYS A 19 12.30 -1.81 2.40
CA LYS A 19 11.50 -2.94 2.91
C LYS A 19 11.18 -2.80 4.40
N LYS A 20 12.14 -2.34 5.20
CA LYS A 20 11.92 -2.09 6.64
C LYS A 20 10.94 -0.95 6.86
N GLU A 21 11.05 0.13 6.10
CA GLU A 21 10.13 1.27 6.17
C GLU A 21 8.73 0.90 5.70
N LEU A 22 8.61 0.10 4.63
CA LEU A 22 7.35 -0.44 4.16
C LEU A 22 6.69 -1.32 5.23
N ALA A 23 7.46 -2.21 5.87
CA ALA A 23 6.95 -3.03 6.98
C ALA A 23 6.46 -2.19 8.16
N LYS A 24 7.20 -1.12 8.52
CA LYS A 24 6.76 -0.16 9.57
C LYS A 24 5.45 0.54 9.18
N LYS A 25 5.32 0.99 7.93
CA LYS A 25 4.10 1.62 7.42
C LYS A 25 2.92 0.64 7.45
N PHE A 26 3.12 -0.62 7.05
CA PHE A 26 2.08 -1.64 7.16
C PHE A 26 1.68 -1.92 8.61
N ALA A 27 2.63 -2.05 9.53
CA ALA A 27 2.33 -2.25 10.95
C ALA A 27 1.54 -1.08 11.57
N SER A 28 1.82 0.17 11.15
CA SER A 28 1.02 1.35 11.52
C SER A 28 -0.44 1.20 11.08
N VAL A 29 -0.64 0.83 9.81
CA VAL A 29 -1.98 0.66 9.23
C VAL A 29 -2.72 -0.53 9.86
N GLU A 30 -2.06 -1.67 10.07
CA GLU A 30 -2.63 -2.82 10.77
C GLU A 30 -3.08 -2.46 12.18
N LYS A 31 -2.26 -1.69 12.90
CA LYS A 31 -2.61 -1.19 14.22
C LYS A 31 -3.87 -0.34 14.14
N LYS A 32 -3.99 0.58 13.18
CA LYS A 32 -5.20 1.40 13.00
C LYS A 32 -6.44 0.58 12.62
N MET A 33 -6.27 -0.50 11.85
CA MET A 33 -7.35 -1.44 11.52
C MET A 33 -7.77 -2.32 12.70
N SER A 34 -6.87 -2.63 13.64
CA SER A 34 -7.13 -3.51 14.80
C SER A 34 -7.44 -2.78 16.11
N SER A 35 -7.02 -1.53 16.27
CA SER A 35 -7.12 -0.76 17.53
C SER A 35 -8.52 -0.24 17.85
N LYS A 36 -9.57 -0.63 17.12
CA LYS A 36 -10.98 -0.33 17.46
C LYS A 36 -11.72 -1.52 18.10
N ALA A 37 -11.00 -2.53 18.58
CA ALA A 37 -11.58 -3.72 19.25
C ALA A 37 -11.15 -3.90 20.73
N GLY A 38 -10.72 -2.83 21.41
CA GLY A 38 -10.01 -2.95 22.70
C GLY A 38 -10.48 -2.01 23.81
N GLY A 39 -11.79 -1.91 24.06
CA GLY A 39 -12.35 -1.27 25.25
C GLY A 39 -13.43 -2.18 25.84
N LYS A 40 -13.39 -2.38 27.16
CA LYS A 40 -14.28 -3.29 27.92
C LYS A 40 -15.76 -3.14 27.52
N ILE A 41 -16.30 -4.26 27.04
CA ILE A 41 -17.65 -4.83 27.27
C ILE A 41 -18.70 -3.84 27.78
N ASP A 42 -19.47 -3.26 26.86
CA ASP A 42 -20.91 -3.06 27.01
C ASP A 42 -21.58 -3.58 25.73
N LYS A 43 -22.29 -4.70 25.87
CA LYS A 43 -22.72 -5.61 24.80
C LYS A 43 -23.91 -5.12 23.96
N GLU A 44 -24.18 -3.81 23.91
CA GLU A 44 -25.40 -3.28 23.25
C GLU A 44 -25.14 -2.21 22.18
N LYS A 45 -23.88 -1.89 21.90
CA LYS A 45 -23.48 -1.20 20.67
C LYS A 45 -22.33 -1.98 20.06
N ILE A 46 -22.67 -2.92 19.17
CA ILE A 46 -21.69 -3.50 18.25
C ILE A 46 -21.32 -2.35 17.31
N ASP A 47 -20.37 -1.52 17.75
CA ASP A 47 -19.82 -0.45 16.96
C ASP A 47 -19.21 -1.09 15.71
N LYS A 48 -19.85 -0.85 14.57
CA LYS A 48 -19.28 -1.08 13.24
C LYS A 48 -17.85 -0.59 13.30
N GLU A 49 -16.86 -1.49 13.21
CA GLU A 49 -15.43 -1.18 13.22
C GLU A 49 -15.17 -0.03 12.23
N LYS A 50 -15.12 1.22 12.74
CA LYS A 50 -15.10 2.39 11.89
C LYS A 50 -13.67 2.58 11.42
N ILE A 51 -13.25 1.88 10.39
CA ILE A 51 -11.97 2.17 9.73
C ILE A 51 -12.08 3.60 9.19
N ASP A 52 -11.26 4.52 9.68
CA ASP A 52 -11.39 5.94 9.33
C ASP A 52 -10.85 6.19 7.91
N LYS A 53 -11.39 7.22 7.23
CA LYS A 53 -10.94 7.65 5.89
C LYS A 53 -9.43 7.86 5.84
N ASP A 54 -8.87 8.42 6.91
CA ASP A 54 -7.43 8.65 7.07
C ASP A 54 -6.60 7.37 6.93
N THR A 55 -7.15 6.21 7.31
CA THR A 55 -6.48 4.92 7.14
C THR A 55 -6.36 4.57 5.66
N PHE A 56 -7.39 4.83 4.86
CA PHE A 56 -7.34 4.61 3.41
C PHE A 56 -6.40 5.60 2.72
N ILE A 57 -6.36 6.85 3.18
CA ILE A 57 -5.38 7.85 2.70
C ILE A 57 -3.95 7.35 2.96
N GLU A 58 -3.67 6.84 4.16
CA GLU A 58 -2.35 6.28 4.49
C GLU A 58 -2.00 5.08 3.61
N ILE A 59 -2.97 4.20 3.33
CA ILE A 59 -2.80 3.08 2.39
C ILE A 59 -2.46 3.58 0.99
N THR A 60 -3.17 4.58 0.47
CA THR A 60 -2.86 5.16 -0.86
C THR A 60 -1.47 5.79 -0.90
N ASN A 61 -1.02 6.40 0.20
CA ASN A 61 0.32 6.96 0.30
C ASN A 61 1.42 5.89 0.30
N ILE A 62 1.14 4.67 0.78
CA ILE A 62 2.09 3.55 0.69
C ILE A 62 2.33 3.16 -0.77
N PHE A 63 1.31 3.19 -1.63
CA PHE A 63 1.51 2.98 -3.07
C PHE A 63 2.44 4.06 -3.65
N TYR A 64 2.17 5.33 -3.39
CA TYR A 64 3.04 6.42 -3.87
C TYR A 64 4.48 6.34 -3.37
N PHE A 65 4.66 5.87 -2.13
CA PHE A 65 5.99 5.64 -1.56
C PHE A 65 6.74 4.54 -2.31
N VAL A 66 6.13 3.36 -2.50
CA VAL A 66 6.79 2.24 -3.17
C VAL A 66 7.01 2.51 -4.65
N LEU A 67 5.98 2.97 -5.36
CA LEU A 67 6.08 3.22 -6.80
C LEU A 67 6.95 4.43 -7.11
N GLY A 68 6.94 5.45 -6.24
CA GLY A 68 7.85 6.60 -6.32
C GLY A 68 9.31 6.20 -6.30
N GLU A 69 9.66 5.27 -5.42
CA GLU A 69 11.04 4.77 -5.36
C GLU A 69 11.39 3.83 -6.51
N LEU A 70 10.46 2.96 -6.92
CA LEU A 70 10.66 2.10 -8.10
C LEU A 70 10.78 2.91 -9.40
N ALA A 71 10.18 4.10 -9.46
CA ALA A 71 10.28 5.03 -10.58
C ALA A 71 11.49 5.99 -10.48
N GLY A 72 12.20 6.02 -9.34
CA GLY A 72 13.34 6.92 -9.12
C GLY A 72 12.97 8.39 -8.88
N GLU A 73 11.74 8.67 -8.47
CA GLU A 73 11.19 10.03 -8.32
C GLU A 73 11.06 10.48 -6.84
N GLY A 74 11.34 9.60 -5.88
CA GLY A 74 11.26 9.91 -4.44
C GLY A 74 9.83 10.08 -3.88
N GLY A 75 8.79 9.80 -4.69
CA GLY A 75 7.39 9.73 -4.27
C GLY A 75 6.49 10.93 -4.62
N GLY A 76 5.17 10.68 -4.65
CA GLY A 76 4.04 11.64 -4.54
C GLY A 76 3.87 12.73 -5.61
N SER A 77 4.86 12.97 -6.47
CA SER A 77 4.87 14.10 -7.42
C SER A 77 4.12 13.81 -8.72
N LEU A 78 3.85 12.52 -9.01
CA LEU A 78 3.27 12.06 -10.26
C LEU A 78 2.04 11.20 -10.02
N GLU A 79 1.11 11.24 -10.98
CA GLU A 79 -0.02 10.32 -11.03
C GLU A 79 0.44 8.87 -11.07
N ILE A 80 -0.35 7.97 -10.48
CA ILE A 80 0.00 6.55 -10.33
C ILE A 80 0.39 5.88 -11.67
N ARG A 81 -0.30 6.23 -12.76
CA ARG A 81 -0.02 5.71 -14.11
C ARG A 81 1.34 6.17 -14.63
N LYS A 82 1.68 7.44 -14.41
CA LYS A 82 2.98 8.01 -14.80
C LYS A 82 4.13 7.39 -14.00
N LEU A 83 3.88 7.02 -12.74
CA LEU A 83 4.85 6.26 -11.93
C LEU A 83 5.05 4.85 -12.51
N LEU A 84 3.96 4.15 -12.82
CA LEU A 84 4.02 2.81 -13.42
C LEU A 84 4.74 2.81 -14.78
N ASP A 85 4.57 3.84 -15.60
CA ASP A 85 5.27 3.98 -16.88
C ASP A 85 6.79 4.09 -16.74
N LYS A 86 7.25 4.68 -15.63
CA LYS A 86 8.67 4.85 -15.30
C LYS A 86 9.28 3.63 -14.61
N MET A 87 8.46 2.67 -14.18
CA MET A 87 8.95 1.47 -13.49
C MET A 87 9.66 0.50 -14.46
N PRO A 88 10.57 -0.33 -13.94
CA PRO A 88 11.17 -1.41 -14.71
C PRO A 88 10.13 -2.32 -15.39
N THR A 89 10.32 -2.59 -16.69
CA THR A 89 9.36 -3.32 -17.55
C THR A 89 8.97 -4.70 -17.00
N ASN A 90 9.89 -5.41 -16.35
CA ASN A 90 9.66 -6.69 -15.69
C ASN A 90 8.65 -6.57 -14.53
N ILE A 91 8.78 -5.53 -13.70
CA ILE A 91 7.88 -5.29 -12.56
C ILE A 91 6.53 -4.82 -13.08
N ARG A 92 6.52 -3.88 -14.03
CA ARG A 92 5.30 -3.36 -14.64
C ARG A 92 4.46 -4.50 -15.25
N ARG A 93 5.04 -5.32 -16.13
CA ARG A 93 4.31 -6.41 -16.79
C ARG A 93 3.66 -7.38 -15.80
N ASP A 94 4.34 -7.66 -14.69
CA ASP A 94 3.92 -8.72 -13.78
C ASP A 94 2.95 -8.20 -12.69
N TYR A 95 2.98 -6.92 -12.34
CA TYR A 95 2.23 -6.38 -11.18
C TYR A 95 1.38 -5.13 -11.47
N GLU A 96 1.51 -4.47 -12.63
CA GLU A 96 0.79 -3.22 -12.94
C GLU A 96 -0.73 -3.36 -12.75
N LYS A 97 -1.31 -4.42 -13.31
CA LYS A 97 -2.76 -4.66 -13.24
C LYS A 97 -3.24 -4.79 -11.79
N ASP A 98 -2.53 -5.57 -10.98
CA ASP A 98 -2.89 -5.81 -9.59
C ASP A 98 -2.71 -4.53 -8.74
N ILE A 99 -1.63 -3.79 -8.99
CA ILE A 99 -1.37 -2.50 -8.33
C ILE A 99 -2.49 -1.51 -8.63
N LEU A 100 -2.89 -1.36 -9.90
CA LEU A 100 -3.93 -0.42 -10.30
C LEU A 100 -5.29 -0.77 -9.67
N VAL A 101 -5.70 -2.05 -9.72
CA VAL A 101 -6.97 -2.48 -9.13
C VAL A 101 -7.01 -2.22 -7.63
N LEU A 102 -5.94 -2.54 -6.90
CA LEU A 102 -5.86 -2.33 -5.47
C LEU A 102 -5.79 -0.83 -5.11
N PHE A 103 -5.03 -0.06 -5.90
CA PHE A 103 -4.92 1.38 -5.72
C PHE A 103 -6.27 2.07 -5.92
N GLU A 104 -6.97 1.79 -7.02
CA GLU A 104 -8.29 2.36 -7.31
C GLU A 104 -9.32 2.01 -6.23
N TYR A 105 -9.28 0.78 -5.71
CA TYR A 105 -10.13 0.36 -4.58
C TYR A 105 -9.90 1.22 -3.35
N PHE A 106 -8.64 1.36 -2.89
CA PHE A 106 -8.33 2.14 -1.69
C PHE A 106 -8.47 3.65 -1.89
N GLN A 107 -8.21 4.15 -3.11
CA GLN A 107 -8.46 5.54 -3.48
C GLN A 107 -9.96 5.87 -3.46
N THR A 108 -10.79 4.97 -3.95
CA THR A 108 -12.25 5.15 -3.89
C THR A 108 -12.70 5.24 -2.43
N LEU A 109 -12.18 4.36 -1.56
CA LEU A 109 -12.50 4.38 -0.14
C LEU A 109 -11.96 5.61 0.61
N SER A 110 -10.88 6.24 0.14
CA SER A 110 -10.33 7.44 0.78
C SER A 110 -11.10 8.71 0.42
N PHE A 111 -11.61 8.80 -0.82
CA PHE A 111 -12.29 10.00 -1.32
C PHE A 111 -13.82 9.90 -1.37
N ALA A 112 -14.40 8.73 -1.16
CA ALA A 112 -15.85 8.58 -1.23
C ALA A 112 -16.59 9.38 -0.13
N PRO A 113 -17.79 9.92 -0.42
CA PRO A 113 -18.70 10.45 0.58
C PRO A 113 -19.00 9.43 1.69
N ASP A 114 -19.23 9.91 2.92
CA ASP A 114 -19.39 9.03 4.09
C ASP A 114 -20.55 8.01 3.91
N GLU A 115 -21.64 8.44 3.29
CA GLU A 115 -22.80 7.59 2.98
C GLU A 115 -22.46 6.41 2.04
N LEU A 116 -21.55 6.62 1.09
CA LEU A 116 -21.09 5.59 0.16
C LEU A 116 -20.07 4.68 0.81
N ILE A 117 -19.21 5.23 1.66
CA ILE A 117 -18.22 4.47 2.41
C ILE A 117 -18.89 3.46 3.34
N GLU A 118 -19.99 3.80 3.99
CA GLU A 118 -20.71 2.84 4.84
C GLU A 118 -21.25 1.63 4.07
N LYS A 119 -21.57 1.80 2.78
CA LYS A 119 -22.01 0.69 1.90
C LYS A 119 -20.84 -0.11 1.33
N LEU A 120 -19.68 0.52 1.15
CA LEU A 120 -18.48 -0.07 0.56
C LEU A 120 -17.52 -0.69 1.60
N LYS A 121 -17.68 -0.34 2.88
CA LYS A 121 -16.90 -0.89 4.00
C LYS A 121 -17.36 -2.29 4.37
N ASN A 122 -16.94 -3.28 3.59
CA ASN A 122 -16.90 -4.66 4.06
C ASN A 122 -15.54 -4.92 4.72
N PRO A 123 -15.46 -5.14 6.05
CA PRO A 123 -14.20 -5.37 6.76
C PRO A 123 -13.39 -6.54 6.21
N THR A 124 -14.07 -7.59 5.73
CA THR A 124 -13.45 -8.77 5.14
C THR A 124 -12.75 -8.43 3.83
N ASP A 125 -13.40 -7.66 2.96
CA ASP A 125 -12.85 -7.27 1.67
C ASP A 125 -11.68 -6.29 1.84
N ILE A 126 -11.78 -5.37 2.80
CA ILE A 126 -10.69 -4.45 3.15
C ILE A 126 -9.46 -5.24 3.60
N LYS A 127 -9.61 -6.19 4.54
CA LYS A 127 -8.51 -7.03 5.02
C LYS A 127 -7.91 -7.87 3.89
N ASN A 128 -8.74 -8.51 3.07
CA ASN A 128 -8.28 -9.33 1.95
C ASN A 128 -7.51 -8.51 0.91
N ASN A 129 -8.00 -7.33 0.53
CA ASN A 129 -7.31 -6.44 -0.41
C ASN A 129 -6.03 -5.85 0.19
N PHE A 130 -6.00 -5.61 1.50
CA PHE A 130 -4.81 -5.14 2.19
C PHE A 130 -3.71 -6.22 2.24
N GLU A 131 -4.05 -7.48 2.51
CA GLU A 131 -3.10 -8.59 2.43
C GLU A 131 -2.57 -8.80 1.01
N LYS A 132 -3.44 -8.72 0.00
CA LYS A 132 -3.02 -8.77 -1.41
C LYS A 132 -2.06 -7.64 -1.74
N MET A 133 -2.35 -6.42 -1.28
CA MET A 133 -1.46 -5.26 -1.47
C MET A 133 -0.08 -5.50 -0.87
N LYS A 134 0.02 -6.01 0.36
CA LYS A 134 1.33 -6.34 0.96
C LYS A 134 2.13 -7.28 0.08
N ILE A 135 1.49 -8.37 -0.36
CA ILE A 135 2.14 -9.39 -1.18
C ILE A 135 2.66 -8.77 -2.48
N VAL A 136 1.82 -8.00 -3.18
CA VAL A 136 2.17 -7.37 -4.46
C VAL A 136 3.31 -6.37 -4.29
N LEU A 137 3.24 -5.49 -3.29
CA LEU A 137 4.26 -4.46 -3.06
C LEU A 137 5.59 -5.06 -2.59
N PHE A 138 5.59 -6.06 -1.70
CA PHE A 138 6.83 -6.74 -1.31
C PHE A 138 7.48 -7.50 -2.47
N LYS A 139 6.68 -8.21 -3.27
CA LYS A 139 7.19 -8.90 -4.48
C LYS A 139 7.72 -7.95 -5.54
N SER A 140 7.16 -6.74 -5.62
CA SER A 140 7.66 -5.69 -6.53
C SER A 140 9.03 -5.17 -6.10
N LEU A 141 9.39 -5.25 -4.81
CA LEU A 141 10.69 -4.85 -4.27
C LEU A 141 11.74 -5.98 -4.25
N GLU A 142 11.37 -7.20 -4.65
CA GLU A 142 12.27 -8.37 -4.66
C GLU A 142 12.93 -8.65 -6.00
N LYS A 143 12.41 -8.06 -7.08
CA LYS A 143 12.91 -8.21 -8.45
C LYS A 143 13.94 -7.15 -8.79
#